data_AF-A0A9P9NTP2-F1
#
_entry.id   AF-A0A9P9NTP2-F1
#
_cell.length_a   1.000
_cell.length_b   1.000
_cell.length_c   1.000
_cell.angle_alpha   90.00
_cell.angle_beta   90.00
_cell.angle_gamma   90.00
#
_symmetry.space_group_name_H-M   'P 1'
#
loop_
_entity.id
_entity.type
_entity.pdbx_description
1 polymer ?
#
loop_
_entity_poly.entity_id
_entity_poly.type
_entity_poly.pdbx_seq_one_letter_code
_entity_poly.pdbx_strand_id
1 'polypeptide(L)'
;MDWENRGSSHTAIYQTSYSQFFDSYTDQCDSTSFYVVDFIGPKITKDLRIKLNRLTHEVNYVISYYADLLNVDYSHAVGNPSLFSAAVSFVDVDISYNGHRFCRQGVQEPEHHNPDTHFFNLNLLASTDGKTVTVSDTNMPIPHENATAAWIDANYGDGVHASWAWVMKTFHPTPAGCNSGKSCDSGDPVLGDYVAFASQDPNSAIYQGIIPHSKAIFRNYRYYNMPHGSGVHVRPTFSGSQKPHNANSEFHECYKIATIDELHDNFVRSPDLYTRNKVILLMAGTIDVLYDVDLDHWPDRYTSLIHDIFDSDPDAQVFAGHIPMIGYNSQDPFKWFGLHKRIAQFNARLSALVDQLATEHGYRIMTVHTSATTREHLDGYLLLPNTRGYLRIALNFVEHITMAALIGWFNPGPRGVPNGVDSISIGSQIPARPGDNDTLIVDKVTCNQEFEFFAGQGMPTKEDTLKSASGLSME
;
A
#
# COMPACT_ATOMS: atom_id res chain seq x y z
N MET A 1 -8.87 13.06 6.65
CA MET A 1 -8.29 14.21 7.38
C MET A 1 -9.08 15.46 7.06
N ASP A 2 -9.25 16.38 8.02
CA ASP A 2 -10.27 17.44 7.97
C ASP A 2 -9.73 18.73 7.31
N TRP A 3 -9.27 18.62 6.06
CA TRP A 3 -8.51 19.67 5.36
C TRP A 3 -9.32 20.92 5.02
N GLU A 4 -10.60 20.76 4.66
CA GLU A 4 -11.51 21.88 4.30
C GLU A 4 -11.74 22.86 5.47
N ASN A 5 -11.56 22.40 6.71
CA ASN A 5 -11.70 23.21 7.92
C ASN A 5 -10.41 23.98 8.30
N ARG A 6 -9.38 24.01 7.42
CA ARG A 6 -8.22 24.91 7.60
C ARG A 6 -8.59 26.35 7.23
N GLY A 7 -8.33 27.27 8.17
CA GLY A 7 -8.34 28.70 7.87
C GLY A 7 -7.32 29.04 6.76
N SER A 8 -7.66 30.00 5.89
CA SER A 8 -6.98 30.32 4.62
C SER A 8 -5.51 30.77 4.71
N SER A 9 -4.91 30.78 5.90
CA SER A 9 -3.49 31.04 6.17
C SER A 9 -2.62 29.77 6.14
N HIS A 10 -3.16 28.59 5.84
CA HIS A 10 -2.44 27.32 5.90
C HIS A 10 -2.35 26.66 4.53
N THR A 11 -1.14 26.48 4.01
CA THR A 11 -0.88 25.62 2.85
C THR A 11 -1.04 24.15 3.25
N ALA A 12 -1.55 23.33 2.31
CA ALA A 12 -1.40 21.89 2.35
C ALA A 12 -0.39 21.50 1.25
N ILE A 13 0.58 20.68 1.61
CA ILE A 13 1.48 20.00 0.68
C ILE A 13 1.00 18.53 0.64
N TYR A 14 1.06 17.89 -0.52
CA TYR A 14 0.84 16.46 -0.68
C TYR A 14 2.18 15.81 -1.08
N GLN A 15 2.19 14.58 -1.57
CA GLN A 15 3.35 13.98 -2.22
C GLN A 15 2.89 12.81 -3.11
N THR A 16 3.43 12.68 -4.32
CA THR A 16 3.25 11.51 -5.18
C THR A 16 4.26 10.43 -4.81
N SER A 17 3.88 9.17 -4.87
CA SER A 17 4.86 8.14 -5.25
C SER A 17 5.31 8.35 -6.70
N TYR A 18 6.56 7.98 -7.00
CA TYR A 18 6.96 7.69 -8.38
C TYR A 18 6.31 6.35 -8.78
N SER A 19 5.63 6.29 -9.91
CA SER A 19 5.13 5.02 -10.43
C SER A 19 6.27 4.14 -10.94
N GLN A 20 6.14 2.82 -10.79
CA GLN A 20 6.94 1.85 -11.52
C GLN A 20 6.70 1.97 -13.03
N PHE A 21 7.79 1.96 -13.81
CA PHE A 21 7.72 2.07 -15.26
C PHE A 21 7.39 0.73 -15.95
N PHE A 22 7.73 -0.40 -15.31
CA PHE A 22 7.71 -1.72 -15.95
C PHE A 22 6.66 -2.67 -15.38
N ASP A 23 6.03 -3.43 -16.27
CA ASP A 23 5.81 -4.84 -15.99
C ASP A 23 7.19 -5.51 -16.00
N SER A 24 7.68 -5.83 -14.80
CA SER A 24 9.01 -6.39 -14.60
C SER A 24 9.07 -7.91 -14.70
N TYR A 25 7.94 -8.58 -14.96
CA TYR A 25 7.81 -10.03 -14.79
C TYR A 25 7.56 -10.81 -16.09
N THR A 26 7.21 -10.14 -17.18
CA THR A 26 7.33 -10.70 -18.54
C THR A 26 8.78 -11.01 -18.92
N ASP A 27 9.00 -11.70 -20.04
CA ASP A 27 10.33 -11.89 -20.66
C ASP A 27 10.47 -11.13 -22.01
N GLN A 28 9.35 -10.66 -22.58
CA GLN A 28 9.25 -10.16 -23.96
C GLN A 28 10.11 -8.93 -24.27
N CYS A 29 10.52 -8.17 -23.25
CA CYS A 29 11.30 -6.95 -23.38
C CYS A 29 12.80 -7.14 -23.17
N ASP A 30 13.30 -8.36 -22.92
CA ASP A 30 14.71 -8.59 -22.59
C ASP A 30 15.67 -8.30 -23.77
N SER A 31 15.15 -8.22 -24.99
CA SER A 31 15.86 -7.74 -26.18
C SER A 31 15.70 -6.23 -26.45
N THR A 32 14.89 -5.50 -25.69
CA THR A 32 14.56 -4.08 -25.91
C THR A 32 15.52 -3.16 -25.14
N SER A 33 15.78 -1.93 -25.61
CA SER A 33 16.55 -0.90 -24.91
C SER A 33 15.76 0.40 -24.70
N PHE A 34 16.18 1.21 -23.72
CA PHE A 34 15.73 2.60 -23.62
C PHE A 34 16.40 3.55 -24.59
N TYR A 35 17.51 3.14 -25.18
CA TYR A 35 18.28 4.05 -25.99
C TYR A 35 17.57 4.32 -27.32
N VAL A 36 17.53 5.59 -27.72
CA VAL A 36 17.02 6.10 -29.00
C VAL A 36 17.60 5.36 -30.22
N VAL A 37 18.74 4.69 -30.03
CA VAL A 37 19.29 3.70 -30.95
C VAL A 37 19.39 2.36 -30.22
N ASP A 38 18.36 1.51 -30.37
CA ASP A 38 18.11 0.31 -29.56
C ASP A 38 19.30 -0.68 -29.46
N PHE A 39 20.18 -0.74 -30.47
CA PHE A 39 21.33 -1.63 -30.49
C PHE A 39 22.56 -1.13 -29.70
N ILE A 40 22.55 0.11 -29.17
CA ILE A 40 23.69 0.72 -28.46
C ILE A 40 23.51 0.70 -26.94
N GLY A 41 22.28 0.82 -26.45
CA GLY A 41 22.02 0.92 -25.01
C GLY A 41 22.11 -0.41 -24.27
N PRO A 42 22.13 -0.36 -22.92
CA PRO A 42 21.85 -1.55 -22.11
C PRO A 42 20.46 -2.09 -22.47
N LYS A 43 20.35 -3.41 -22.58
CA LYS A 43 19.05 -4.05 -22.75
C LYS A 43 18.30 -4.04 -21.42
N ILE A 44 16.99 -3.80 -21.48
CA ILE A 44 16.10 -3.68 -20.33
C ILE A 44 15.72 -5.08 -19.87
N THR A 45 16.69 -5.91 -19.45
CA THR A 45 16.43 -7.29 -19.02
C THR A 45 15.50 -7.36 -17.81
N LYS A 46 14.90 -8.52 -17.58
CA LYS A 46 14.02 -8.81 -16.44
C LYS A 46 14.63 -8.35 -15.11
N ASP A 47 15.88 -8.76 -14.84
CA ASP A 47 16.66 -8.34 -13.67
C ASP A 47 16.78 -6.81 -13.55
N LEU A 48 16.95 -6.10 -14.68
CA LEU A 48 17.04 -4.64 -14.68
C LEU A 48 15.68 -3.98 -14.46
N ARG A 49 14.58 -4.52 -15.03
CA ARG A 49 13.21 -4.04 -14.76
C ARG A 49 12.86 -4.20 -13.27
N ILE A 50 13.09 -5.38 -12.69
CA ILE A 50 12.89 -5.67 -11.27
C ILE A 50 13.74 -4.72 -10.40
N LYS A 51 15.01 -4.52 -10.74
CA LYS A 51 15.91 -3.62 -10.00
C LYS A 51 15.48 -2.16 -10.04
N LEU A 52 15.00 -1.66 -11.18
CA LEU A 52 14.51 -0.30 -11.33
C LEU A 52 13.20 -0.11 -10.57
N ASN A 53 12.23 -1.02 -10.72
CA ASN A 53 10.97 -1.00 -9.97
C ASN A 53 11.19 -1.05 -8.44
N ARG A 54 12.13 -1.87 -7.97
CA ARG A 54 12.53 -1.89 -6.56
C ARG A 54 13.12 -0.55 -6.10
N LEU A 55 13.98 0.08 -6.90
CA LEU A 55 14.55 1.40 -6.56
C LEU A 55 13.47 2.49 -6.48
N THR A 56 12.46 2.44 -7.35
CA THR A 56 11.27 3.30 -7.27
C THR A 56 10.58 3.16 -5.91
N HIS A 57 10.32 1.94 -5.44
CA HIS A 57 9.74 1.75 -4.10
C HIS A 57 10.68 2.13 -2.95
N GLU A 58 12.01 1.88 -3.05
CA GLU A 58 12.97 2.31 -2.03
C GLU A 58 12.96 3.85 -1.89
N VAL A 59 12.82 4.59 -2.98
CA VAL A 59 12.61 6.05 -2.99
C VAL A 59 11.25 6.43 -2.41
N ASN A 60 10.15 5.80 -2.83
CA ASN A 60 8.79 6.09 -2.35
C ASN A 60 8.64 5.89 -0.83
N TYR A 61 9.23 4.82 -0.28
CA TYR A 61 9.22 4.55 1.16
C TYR A 61 10.03 5.59 1.95
N VAL A 62 11.21 5.98 1.45
CA VAL A 62 12.00 7.06 2.07
C VAL A 62 11.23 8.38 2.06
N ILE A 63 10.55 8.69 0.96
CA ILE A 63 9.74 9.91 0.80
C ILE A 63 8.54 9.93 1.76
N SER A 64 7.77 8.84 1.87
CA SER A 64 6.64 8.75 2.82
C SER A 64 7.10 8.84 4.27
N TYR A 65 8.22 8.20 4.62
CA TYR A 65 8.86 8.33 5.92
C TYR A 65 9.28 9.78 6.25
N TYR A 66 9.89 10.52 5.33
CA TYR A 66 10.23 11.92 5.57
C TYR A 66 8.99 12.83 5.66
N ALA A 67 7.91 12.52 4.95
CA ALA A 67 6.63 13.21 5.14
C ALA A 67 6.07 13.01 6.56
N ASP A 68 6.11 11.80 7.12
CA ASP A 68 5.70 11.52 8.50
C ASP A 68 6.50 12.32 9.53
N LEU A 69 7.83 12.42 9.37
CA LEU A 69 8.70 13.22 10.24
C LEU A 69 8.31 14.71 10.20
N LEU A 70 8.21 15.29 9.00
CA LEU A 70 7.83 16.70 8.80
C LEU A 70 6.43 17.01 9.37
N ASN A 71 5.50 16.05 9.29
CA ASN A 71 4.16 16.17 9.85
C ASN A 71 4.16 16.26 11.38
N VAL A 72 5.08 15.57 12.06
CA VAL A 72 5.22 15.64 13.52
C VAL A 72 5.81 16.98 13.94
N ASP A 73 6.92 17.40 13.35
CA ASP A 73 7.55 18.70 13.63
C ASP A 73 6.56 19.87 13.39
N TYR A 74 5.78 19.79 12.31
CA TYR A 74 4.71 20.73 12.04
C TYR A 74 3.64 20.74 13.14
N SER A 75 3.15 19.55 13.57
CA SER A 75 2.12 19.45 14.61
C SER A 75 2.57 20.04 15.96
N HIS A 76 3.86 19.97 16.27
CA HIS A 76 4.45 20.66 17.41
C HIS A 76 4.49 22.18 17.21
N ALA A 77 4.90 22.65 16.03
CA ALA A 77 5.05 24.09 15.73
C ALA A 77 3.73 24.88 15.77
N VAL A 78 2.61 24.32 15.28
CA VAL A 78 1.28 24.98 15.39
C VAL A 78 0.60 24.82 16.76
N GLY A 79 1.20 24.10 17.71
CA GLY A 79 0.63 23.91 19.05
C GLY A 79 -0.70 23.15 19.10
N ASN A 80 -1.16 22.60 17.97
CA ASN A 80 -2.40 21.85 17.84
C ASN A 80 -2.08 20.38 17.54
N PRO A 81 -2.01 19.49 18.55
CA PRO A 81 -1.71 18.07 18.39
C PRO A 81 -2.89 17.27 17.82
N SER A 82 -3.70 17.90 16.97
CA SER A 82 -4.73 17.23 16.18
C SER A 82 -4.06 16.17 15.30
N LEU A 83 -4.55 14.94 15.39
CA LEU A 83 -4.05 13.81 14.61
C LEU A 83 -4.30 13.96 13.09
N PHE A 84 -5.02 14.99 12.67
CA PHE A 84 -5.42 15.23 11.28
C PHE A 84 -4.74 16.46 10.65
N SER A 85 -3.79 17.09 11.34
CA SER A 85 -3.07 18.28 10.87
C SER A 85 -1.62 17.96 10.45
N ALA A 86 -1.48 17.23 9.34
CA ALA A 86 -0.22 17.08 8.61
C ALA A 86 0.18 18.38 7.88
N ALA A 87 1.43 18.51 7.46
CA ALA A 87 1.87 19.50 6.47
C ALA A 87 1.96 18.89 5.06
N VAL A 88 2.43 17.64 4.97
CA VAL A 88 2.72 16.87 3.75
C VAL A 88 1.88 15.59 3.77
N SER A 89 0.97 15.40 2.81
CA SER A 89 0.17 14.18 2.68
C SER A 89 0.68 13.29 1.55
N PHE A 90 1.42 12.23 1.88
CA PHE A 90 1.81 11.21 0.90
C PHE A 90 0.58 10.53 0.28
N VAL A 91 0.63 10.31 -1.03
CA VAL A 91 -0.40 9.65 -1.84
C VAL A 91 0.32 8.70 -2.78
N ASP A 92 0.10 7.41 -2.59
CA ASP A 92 0.59 6.41 -3.53
C ASP A 92 -0.31 6.39 -4.77
N VAL A 93 0.27 6.69 -5.93
CA VAL A 93 -0.39 6.62 -7.23
C VAL A 93 0.00 5.37 -8.02
N ASP A 94 1.04 4.64 -7.59
CA ASP A 94 1.68 3.58 -8.37
C ASP A 94 0.71 2.41 -8.64
N ILE A 95 -0.08 2.06 -7.62
CA ILE A 95 -1.19 1.08 -7.71
C ILE A 95 -2.24 1.43 -8.77
N SER A 96 -2.40 2.71 -9.14
CA SER A 96 -3.30 3.13 -10.24
C SER A 96 -2.74 2.81 -11.63
N TYR A 97 -1.47 2.40 -11.73
CA TYR A 97 -0.80 1.99 -12.96
C TYR A 97 -0.54 0.48 -13.03
N ASN A 98 -0.95 -0.32 -12.03
CA ASN A 98 -0.95 -1.78 -12.14
C ASN A 98 -1.81 -2.19 -13.36
N GLY A 99 -1.28 -3.07 -14.20
CA GLY A 99 -1.90 -3.40 -15.50
C GLY A 99 -1.73 -2.35 -16.60
N HIS A 100 -1.01 -1.24 -16.37
CA HIS A 100 -0.84 -0.11 -17.32
C HIS A 100 0.63 0.29 -17.64
N ARG A 101 1.59 -0.50 -17.18
CA ARG A 101 3.04 -0.25 -17.30
C ARG A 101 3.59 -0.60 -18.69
N PHE A 102 4.87 -0.28 -18.94
CA PHE A 102 5.62 -0.69 -20.14
C PHE A 102 5.97 -2.19 -20.06
N CYS A 103 6.05 -2.90 -21.19
CA CYS A 103 6.40 -4.33 -21.28
C CYS A 103 5.34 -5.33 -20.77
N ARG A 104 4.05 -4.96 -20.76
CA ARG A 104 2.93 -5.84 -20.37
C ARG A 104 2.76 -7.05 -21.28
N GLN A 105 2.43 -8.20 -20.69
CA GLN A 105 2.34 -9.47 -21.42
C GLN A 105 1.45 -9.40 -22.66
N GLY A 106 2.04 -9.56 -23.85
CA GLY A 106 1.36 -9.51 -25.15
C GLY A 106 1.35 -8.14 -25.85
N VAL A 107 1.83 -7.08 -25.20
CA VAL A 107 2.03 -5.74 -25.80
C VAL A 107 3.37 -5.70 -26.54
N GLN A 108 3.37 -5.52 -27.86
CA GLN A 108 4.62 -5.39 -28.62
C GLN A 108 5.15 -3.95 -28.55
N GLU A 109 6.10 -3.71 -27.65
CA GLU A 109 6.63 -2.37 -27.42
C GLU A 109 7.54 -1.85 -28.56
N PRO A 110 7.53 -0.53 -28.86
CA PRO A 110 6.70 0.51 -28.25
C PRO A 110 5.28 0.57 -28.86
N GLU A 111 4.24 0.31 -28.06
CA GLU A 111 2.85 0.41 -28.54
C GLU A 111 2.19 1.73 -28.07
N HIS A 112 2.66 2.87 -28.58
CA HIS A 112 2.18 4.18 -28.10
C HIS A 112 0.67 4.41 -28.34
N HIS A 113 0.05 3.73 -29.31
CA HIS A 113 -1.39 3.77 -29.56
C HIS A 113 -2.22 2.95 -28.54
N ASN A 114 -1.60 2.07 -27.75
CA ASN A 114 -2.31 1.28 -26.73
C ASN A 114 -2.93 2.23 -25.69
N PRO A 115 -4.27 2.27 -25.51
CA PRO A 115 -4.90 3.21 -24.57
C PRO A 115 -4.48 2.95 -23.13
N ASP A 116 -4.16 1.69 -22.82
CA ASP A 116 -3.84 1.21 -21.48
C ASP A 116 -2.33 1.29 -21.17
N THR A 117 -1.44 1.58 -22.13
CA THR A 117 -0.01 1.83 -21.85
C THR A 117 0.21 3.33 -21.59
N HIS A 118 0.45 3.72 -20.34
CA HIS A 118 0.66 5.13 -19.95
C HIS A 118 2.13 5.59 -20.01
N PHE A 119 3.07 4.66 -19.88
CA PHE A 119 4.52 4.90 -19.96
C PHE A 119 5.11 4.21 -21.20
N PHE A 120 5.77 4.95 -22.09
CA PHE A 120 6.43 4.38 -23.27
C PHE A 120 7.66 5.19 -23.72
N ASN A 121 8.54 4.54 -24.48
CA ASN A 121 9.74 5.16 -25.02
C ASN A 121 9.48 5.76 -26.41
N LEU A 122 10.11 6.90 -26.72
CA LEU A 122 10.20 7.44 -28.08
C LEU A 122 11.43 6.87 -28.80
N ASN A 123 11.23 5.79 -29.54
CA ASN A 123 12.29 5.19 -30.33
C ASN A 123 12.47 5.95 -31.67
N LEU A 124 13.23 7.05 -31.61
CA LEU A 124 13.57 7.92 -32.75
C LEU A 124 14.81 7.37 -33.50
N LEU A 125 14.58 6.40 -34.39
CA LEU A 125 15.64 5.73 -35.15
C LEU A 125 16.39 6.73 -36.05
N ALA A 126 17.64 7.03 -35.72
CA ALA A 126 18.48 7.91 -36.52
C ALA A 126 18.73 7.34 -37.93
N SER A 127 18.45 8.13 -38.95
CA SER A 127 18.75 7.79 -40.35
C SER A 127 20.26 7.68 -40.57
N THR A 128 20.67 6.75 -41.43
CA THR A 128 22.05 6.60 -41.90
C THR A 128 22.63 7.85 -42.58
N ASP A 129 21.80 8.83 -42.98
CA ASP A 129 22.24 10.11 -43.54
C ASP A 129 22.54 11.19 -42.49
N GLY A 130 22.21 10.95 -41.21
CA GLY A 130 22.43 11.88 -40.09
C GLY A 130 21.59 13.16 -40.14
N LYS A 131 20.61 13.27 -41.04
CA LYS A 131 19.77 14.47 -41.21
C LYS A 131 18.31 14.25 -40.83
N THR A 132 17.90 13.00 -40.69
CA THR A 132 16.54 12.64 -40.29
C THR A 132 16.54 11.63 -39.15
N VAL A 133 15.46 11.63 -38.38
CA VAL A 133 15.09 10.57 -37.44
C VAL A 133 13.74 10.02 -37.87
N THR A 134 13.63 8.70 -37.93
CA THR A 134 12.39 7.99 -38.23
C THR A 134 11.76 7.53 -36.92
N VAL A 135 10.51 7.91 -36.66
CA VAL A 135 9.78 7.34 -35.53
C VAL A 135 9.50 5.86 -35.81
N SER A 136 9.87 4.96 -34.90
CA SER A 136 9.86 3.50 -35.18
C SER A 136 8.48 2.89 -35.49
N ASP A 137 7.41 3.50 -34.99
CA ASP A 137 6.04 2.95 -35.02
C ASP A 137 5.22 3.49 -36.21
N THR A 138 5.20 4.81 -36.40
CA THR A 138 4.56 5.50 -37.53
C THR A 138 5.39 5.46 -38.80
N ASN A 139 6.67 5.05 -38.72
CA ASN A 139 7.67 5.14 -39.79
C ASN A 139 7.84 6.57 -40.36
N MET A 140 7.42 7.61 -39.62
CA MET A 140 7.45 8.98 -40.11
C MET A 140 8.86 9.58 -40.03
N PRO A 141 9.45 10.04 -41.14
CA PRO A 141 10.75 10.70 -41.15
C PRO A 141 10.62 12.19 -40.79
N ILE A 142 11.37 12.62 -39.78
CA ILE A 142 11.43 14.00 -39.28
C ILE A 142 12.84 14.53 -39.56
N PRO A 143 13.04 15.79 -40.04
CA PRO A 143 14.34 16.44 -40.01
C PRO A 143 14.90 16.49 -38.57
N HIS A 144 16.19 16.20 -38.40
CA HIS A 144 16.81 16.07 -37.07
C HIS A 144 16.72 17.39 -36.26
N GLU A 145 16.80 18.54 -36.92
CA GLU A 145 16.58 19.86 -36.31
C GLU A 145 15.15 20.09 -35.81
N ASN A 146 14.16 19.35 -36.33
CA ASN A 146 12.75 19.50 -36.00
C ASN A 146 12.26 18.50 -34.93
N ALA A 147 13.05 17.46 -34.60
CA ALA A 147 12.74 16.44 -33.61
C ALA A 147 12.87 16.98 -32.16
N THR A 148 12.03 17.96 -31.83
CA THR A 148 11.98 18.66 -30.55
C THR A 148 10.81 18.17 -29.69
N ALA A 149 10.88 18.36 -28.37
CA ALA A 149 9.76 18.07 -27.46
C ALA A 149 8.45 18.75 -27.90
N ALA A 150 8.50 20.02 -28.31
CA ALA A 150 7.32 20.74 -28.80
C ALA A 150 6.76 20.17 -30.12
N TRP A 151 7.59 19.57 -30.98
CA TRP A 151 7.10 18.85 -32.16
C TRP A 151 6.44 17.53 -31.76
N ILE A 152 6.99 16.81 -30.78
CA ILE A 152 6.41 15.57 -30.26
C ILE A 152 5.01 15.86 -29.67
N ASP A 153 4.92 16.79 -28.71
CA ASP A 153 3.64 17.18 -28.08
C ASP A 153 2.57 17.50 -29.15
N ALA A 154 2.95 18.24 -30.19
CA ALA A 154 2.05 18.65 -31.27
C ALA A 154 1.62 17.53 -32.25
N ASN A 155 2.30 16.38 -32.26
CA ASN A 155 2.02 15.28 -33.21
C ASN A 155 1.50 14.00 -32.53
N TYR A 156 1.67 13.84 -31.22
CA TYR A 156 1.18 12.67 -30.47
C TYR A 156 -0.16 12.90 -29.75
N GLY A 157 -0.64 14.15 -29.70
CA GLY A 157 -2.01 14.51 -29.30
C GLY A 157 -2.17 14.99 -27.85
N ASP A 158 -3.39 15.43 -27.53
CA ASP A 158 -3.72 16.00 -26.23
C ASP A 158 -3.38 15.04 -25.08
N GLY A 159 -2.66 15.55 -24.09
CA GLY A 159 -2.24 14.77 -22.92
C GLY A 159 -0.95 13.96 -23.12
N VAL A 160 -0.24 14.07 -24.26
CA VAL A 160 1.16 13.65 -24.32
C VAL A 160 2.07 14.79 -23.84
N HIS A 161 2.99 14.46 -22.94
CA HIS A 161 4.06 15.35 -22.50
C HIS A 161 5.42 14.74 -22.78
N ALA A 162 6.15 15.37 -23.69
CA ALA A 162 7.49 15.01 -24.09
C ALA A 162 8.54 15.69 -23.22
N SER A 163 9.50 14.90 -22.74
CA SER A 163 10.86 15.40 -22.52
C SER A 163 11.78 14.77 -23.54
N TRP A 164 13.00 15.29 -23.66
CA TRP A 164 14.00 15.00 -24.71
C TRP A 164 14.35 13.53 -24.99
N ALA A 165 13.88 12.55 -24.20
CA ALA A 165 13.97 11.12 -24.49
C ALA A 165 12.75 10.30 -24.00
N TRP A 166 11.63 10.94 -23.63
CA TRP A 166 10.53 10.29 -22.91
C TRP A 166 9.17 10.89 -23.27
N VAL A 167 8.13 10.05 -23.35
CA VAL A 167 6.73 10.50 -23.35
C VAL A 167 5.97 9.80 -22.23
N MET A 168 5.13 10.58 -21.54
CA MET A 168 4.08 10.07 -20.68
C MET A 168 2.72 10.50 -21.25
N LYS A 169 1.72 9.63 -21.17
CA LYS A 169 0.31 10.05 -21.28
C LYS A 169 -0.13 10.57 -19.92
N THR A 170 -0.79 11.72 -19.91
CA THR A 170 -1.52 12.25 -18.75
C THR A 170 -2.59 11.25 -18.33
N PHE A 171 -2.42 10.67 -17.14
CA PHE A 171 -3.37 9.71 -16.58
C PHE A 171 -4.66 10.42 -16.15
N HIS A 172 -5.66 10.39 -17.04
CA HIS A 172 -7.03 10.73 -16.68
C HIS A 172 -7.68 9.50 -16.03
N PRO A 173 -7.98 9.52 -14.71
CA PRO A 173 -8.71 8.42 -14.10
C PRO A 173 -10.08 8.28 -14.76
N THR A 174 -10.49 7.06 -15.06
CA THR A 174 -11.80 6.83 -15.66
C THR A 174 -12.91 7.14 -14.64
N PRO A 175 -14.07 7.70 -15.05
CA PRO A 175 -15.17 8.04 -14.14
C PRO A 175 -15.78 6.86 -13.36
N ALA A 176 -15.37 5.62 -13.65
CA ALA A 176 -15.80 4.43 -12.93
C ALA A 176 -15.22 4.37 -11.50
N GLY A 177 -13.99 4.88 -11.29
CA GLY A 177 -13.23 4.72 -10.05
C GLY A 177 -13.74 5.49 -8.83
N CYS A 178 -14.84 6.24 -8.95
CA CYS A 178 -15.44 6.99 -7.85
C CYS A 178 -16.74 6.34 -7.33
N ASN A 179 -17.35 5.39 -8.07
CA ASN A 179 -18.79 5.13 -8.00
C ASN A 179 -19.23 3.91 -7.16
N SER A 180 -18.52 3.55 -6.09
CA SER A 180 -18.95 2.49 -5.15
C SER A 180 -18.65 2.77 -3.68
N GLY A 181 -19.71 2.85 -2.86
CA GLY A 181 -19.63 2.82 -1.39
C GLY A 181 -20.82 2.05 -0.80
N LYS A 182 -20.57 0.84 -0.27
CA LYS A 182 -21.57 -0.05 0.33
C LYS A 182 -21.02 -0.80 1.56
N SER A 183 -21.92 -1.31 2.40
CA SER A 183 -21.60 -1.88 3.72
C SER A 183 -20.77 -3.16 3.65
N CYS A 184 -19.74 -3.24 4.49
CA CYS A 184 -18.99 -4.46 4.76
C CYS A 184 -19.56 -5.15 6.01
N ASP A 185 -20.04 -6.38 5.87
CA ASP A 185 -20.43 -7.29 6.96
C ASP A 185 -19.52 -8.55 6.88
N SER A 186 -18.21 -8.36 7.06
CA SER A 186 -17.16 -9.37 6.93
C SER A 186 -16.59 -9.84 8.27
N GLY A 187 -15.94 -11.01 8.25
CA GLY A 187 -14.98 -11.40 9.27
C GLY A 187 -13.62 -10.80 8.91
N ASP A 188 -13.06 -9.98 9.80
CA ASP A 188 -11.87 -9.16 9.56
C ASP A 188 -10.69 -9.69 10.41
N PRO A 189 -9.99 -10.77 10.02
CA PRO A 189 -8.82 -11.24 10.77
C PRO A 189 -7.65 -10.25 10.69
N VAL A 190 -7.12 -9.84 11.84
CA VAL A 190 -5.77 -9.26 11.90
C VAL A 190 -4.77 -10.40 12.02
N LEU A 191 -3.88 -10.51 11.04
CA LEU A 191 -2.86 -11.54 10.93
C LEU A 191 -1.49 -10.85 11.08
N GLY A 192 -0.67 -11.25 12.06
CA GLY A 192 0.66 -10.64 12.13
C GLY A 192 1.59 -11.01 13.27
N ASP A 193 2.78 -10.40 13.20
CA ASP A 193 3.81 -10.54 14.21
C ASP A 193 3.55 -9.64 15.44
N TYR A 194 4.58 -9.50 16.28
CA TYR A 194 4.54 -8.75 17.53
C TYR A 194 4.14 -7.27 17.36
N VAL A 195 4.45 -6.65 16.21
CA VAL A 195 4.16 -5.23 15.92
C VAL A 195 2.71 -4.98 15.50
N ALA A 196 1.97 -5.99 15.05
CA ALA A 196 0.52 -5.84 14.82
C ALA A 196 -0.26 -5.65 16.14
N PHE A 197 0.28 -6.21 17.24
CA PHE A 197 -0.50 -6.61 18.40
C PHE A 197 -0.04 -6.04 19.75
N ALA A 198 1.27 -5.77 19.92
CA ALA A 198 1.90 -5.37 21.18
C ALA A 198 1.66 -6.31 22.39
N SER A 199 0.52 -6.17 23.07
CA SER A 199 0.36 -6.64 24.46
C SER A 199 -0.92 -7.43 24.70
N GLN A 200 -0.75 -8.58 25.37
CA GLN A 200 -1.81 -9.44 25.91
C GLN A 200 -2.27 -9.01 27.33
N ASP A 201 -1.57 -8.06 27.98
CA ASP A 201 -1.97 -7.56 29.31
C ASP A 201 -3.11 -6.53 29.17
N PRO A 202 -4.31 -6.78 29.73
CA PRO A 202 -5.45 -5.86 29.63
C PRO A 202 -5.27 -4.53 30.39
N ASN A 203 -4.22 -4.39 31.20
CA ASN A 203 -3.86 -3.13 31.86
C ASN A 203 -2.89 -2.28 31.01
N SER A 204 -2.41 -2.82 29.88
CA SER A 204 -1.43 -2.16 29.01
C SER A 204 -2.08 -1.07 28.14
N ALA A 205 -1.41 0.08 28.02
CA ALA A 205 -1.86 1.18 27.15
C ALA A 205 -1.81 0.86 25.64
N ILE A 206 -1.28 -0.32 25.26
CA ILE A 206 -1.15 -0.85 23.90
C ILE A 206 -1.79 -2.24 23.77
N TYR A 207 -2.79 -2.54 24.60
CA TYR A 207 -3.52 -3.79 24.61
C TYR A 207 -4.24 -4.08 23.28
N GLN A 208 -3.99 -5.25 22.69
CA GLN A 208 -4.46 -5.68 21.35
C GLN A 208 -4.08 -4.75 20.17
N GLY A 209 -3.05 -3.90 20.31
CA GLY A 209 -2.44 -3.17 19.20
C GLY A 209 -3.43 -2.35 18.38
N ILE A 210 -3.51 -2.60 17.06
CA ILE A 210 -4.38 -1.84 16.15
C ILE A 210 -5.89 -2.06 16.39
N ILE A 211 -6.30 -3.24 16.88
CA ILE A 211 -7.70 -3.70 16.89
C ILE A 211 -8.67 -2.73 17.60
N PRO A 212 -8.42 -2.27 18.86
CA PRO A 212 -9.31 -1.32 19.52
C PRO A 212 -9.41 0.03 18.79
N HIS A 213 -8.35 0.45 18.11
CA HIS A 213 -8.34 1.69 17.33
C HIS A 213 -9.13 1.55 16.03
N SER A 214 -8.95 0.47 15.27
CA SER A 214 -9.76 0.18 14.07
C SER A 214 -11.26 0.15 14.41
N LYS A 215 -11.63 -0.53 15.50
CA LYS A 215 -13.03 -0.55 16.01
C LYS A 215 -13.56 0.84 16.35
N ALA A 216 -12.73 1.72 16.90
CA ALA A 216 -13.12 3.09 17.22
C ALA A 216 -13.34 3.94 15.95
N ILE A 217 -12.49 3.77 14.93
CA ILE A 217 -12.59 4.48 13.65
C ILE A 217 -13.84 4.01 12.88
N PHE A 218 -14.03 2.71 12.68
CA PHE A 218 -15.22 2.18 11.98
C PHE A 218 -16.55 2.56 12.63
N ARG A 219 -16.60 2.67 13.97
CA ARG A 219 -17.80 3.12 14.70
C ARG A 219 -18.01 4.64 14.66
N ASN A 220 -17.02 5.42 14.24
CA ASN A 220 -17.10 6.87 14.17
C ASN A 220 -17.71 7.34 12.85
N TYR A 221 -19.04 7.41 12.80
CA TYR A 221 -19.81 7.89 11.64
C TYR A 221 -19.31 9.24 11.06
N ARG A 222 -18.73 10.12 11.90
CA ARG A 222 -18.17 11.40 11.45
C ARG A 222 -16.90 11.27 10.61
N TYR A 223 -16.12 10.20 10.81
CA TYR A 223 -14.89 9.96 10.03
C TYR A 223 -15.20 9.77 8.54
N TYR A 224 -16.35 9.17 8.23
CA TYR A 224 -16.88 8.96 6.89
C TYR A 224 -17.81 10.09 6.42
N ASN A 225 -17.79 11.25 7.10
CA ASN A 225 -18.69 12.40 6.88
C ASN A 225 -20.19 12.04 6.83
N MET A 226 -20.62 10.97 7.51
CA MET A 226 -22.01 10.51 7.44
C MET A 226 -22.94 11.46 8.23
N PRO A 227 -24.14 11.78 7.69
CA PRO A 227 -25.14 12.56 8.42
C PRO A 227 -25.47 11.96 9.79
N HIS A 228 -25.64 12.81 10.80
CA HIS A 228 -25.99 12.35 12.14
C HIS A 228 -27.40 11.73 12.13
N GLY A 229 -27.47 10.42 12.40
CA GLY A 229 -28.72 9.65 12.31
C GLY A 229 -28.86 8.80 11.04
N SER A 230 -27.81 8.68 10.21
CA SER A 230 -27.81 7.87 8.97
C SER A 230 -28.17 6.39 9.12
N GLY A 231 -28.22 5.84 10.35
CA GLY A 231 -28.49 4.42 10.62
C GLY A 231 -27.34 3.46 10.26
N VAL A 232 -26.44 3.86 9.37
CA VAL A 232 -25.25 3.10 8.97
C VAL A 232 -24.31 2.92 10.17
N HIS A 233 -24.00 1.67 10.48
CA HIS A 233 -23.19 1.27 11.62
C HIS A 233 -22.20 0.18 11.20
N VAL A 234 -21.05 0.58 10.66
CA VAL A 234 -19.96 -0.38 10.39
C VAL A 234 -19.47 -0.96 11.72
N ARG A 235 -19.55 -2.28 11.86
CA ARG A 235 -19.23 -3.02 13.08
C ARG A 235 -18.26 -4.16 12.72
N PRO A 236 -16.96 -3.86 12.53
CA PRO A 236 -15.98 -4.87 12.19
C PRO A 236 -15.98 -5.99 13.24
N THR A 237 -16.03 -7.22 12.75
CA THR A 237 -16.03 -8.46 13.54
C THR A 237 -14.72 -9.18 13.32
N PHE A 238 -13.84 -9.09 14.30
CA PHE A 238 -12.51 -9.69 14.24
C PHE A 238 -12.57 -11.18 14.58
N SER A 239 -11.89 -11.99 13.77
CA SER A 239 -11.80 -13.44 13.92
C SER A 239 -10.35 -13.92 14.07
N GLY A 240 -10.16 -15.20 14.37
CA GLY A 240 -8.87 -15.79 14.69
C GLY A 240 -8.89 -16.77 15.87
N SER A 241 -7.87 -17.61 15.93
CA SER A 241 -7.62 -18.61 16.97
C SER A 241 -7.11 -18.02 18.29
N GLN A 242 -6.46 -16.84 18.26
CA GLN A 242 -5.90 -16.19 19.43
C GLN A 242 -6.93 -15.27 20.09
N LYS A 243 -7.05 -15.34 21.42
CA LYS A 243 -7.87 -14.41 22.21
C LYS A 243 -7.34 -14.26 23.64
N PRO A 244 -6.96 -13.05 24.09
CA PRO A 244 -6.59 -12.82 25.48
C PRO A 244 -7.70 -13.18 26.47
N HIS A 245 -7.31 -13.49 27.71
CA HIS A 245 -8.22 -13.84 28.81
C HIS A 245 -8.94 -12.62 29.44
N ASN A 246 -9.59 -11.81 28.62
CA ASN A 246 -10.48 -10.71 29.03
C ASN A 246 -11.80 -10.78 28.23
N ALA A 247 -12.92 -10.46 28.87
CA ALA A 247 -14.25 -10.47 28.25
C ALA A 247 -14.39 -9.50 27.07
N ASN A 248 -13.64 -8.40 27.06
CA ASN A 248 -13.64 -7.38 26.02
C ASN A 248 -12.63 -7.64 24.89
N SER A 249 -11.90 -8.77 24.94
CA SER A 249 -10.93 -9.14 23.90
C SER A 249 -11.63 -9.50 22.61
N GLU A 250 -11.12 -9.00 21.49
CA GLU A 250 -11.41 -9.60 20.20
C GLU A 250 -10.54 -10.83 19.93
N PHE A 251 -10.98 -11.64 18.96
CA PHE A 251 -10.16 -12.69 18.37
C PHE A 251 -9.17 -12.10 17.35
N HIS A 252 -8.06 -12.78 17.11
CA HIS A 252 -7.02 -12.37 16.16
C HIS A 252 -6.09 -13.53 15.78
N GLU A 253 -5.22 -13.31 14.79
CA GLU A 253 -4.16 -14.22 14.33
C GLU A 253 -2.79 -13.57 14.52
N CYS A 254 -2.51 -13.07 15.74
CA CYS A 254 -1.24 -12.38 16.02
C CYS A 254 -0.39 -13.12 17.05
N TYR A 255 0.88 -13.32 16.72
CA TYR A 255 1.78 -14.24 17.43
C TYR A 255 3.02 -13.53 17.97
N LYS A 256 3.33 -13.74 19.26
CA LYS A 256 4.46 -13.06 19.91
C LYS A 256 5.79 -13.57 19.35
N ILE A 257 6.50 -12.69 18.64
CA ILE A 257 7.86 -12.90 18.12
C ILE A 257 7.92 -14.01 17.05
N ALA A 258 6.81 -14.19 16.30
CA ALA A 258 6.77 -15.06 15.12
C ALA A 258 7.48 -14.44 13.91
N THR A 259 8.27 -15.25 13.22
CA THR A 259 8.73 -15.03 11.83
C THR A 259 7.59 -15.18 10.82
N ILE A 260 7.84 -14.88 9.54
CA ILE A 260 6.88 -15.14 8.45
C ILE A 260 6.46 -16.62 8.41
N ASP A 261 7.39 -17.57 8.57
CA ASP A 261 7.05 -19.00 8.63
C ASP A 261 6.19 -19.32 9.85
N GLU A 262 6.60 -18.91 11.05
CA GLU A 262 5.86 -19.20 12.29
C GLU A 262 4.45 -18.57 12.27
N LEU A 263 4.26 -17.48 11.54
CA LEU A 263 2.95 -16.88 11.29
C LEU A 263 2.11 -17.71 10.30
N HIS A 264 2.69 -18.08 9.17
CA HIS A 264 2.06 -18.86 8.11
C HIS A 264 1.64 -20.24 8.59
N ASP A 265 2.57 -20.94 9.25
CA ASP A 265 2.44 -22.28 9.80
C ASP A 265 1.35 -22.36 10.90
N ASN A 266 1.11 -21.28 11.64
CA ASN A 266 0.00 -21.19 12.59
C ASN A 266 -1.32 -20.78 11.94
N PHE A 267 -1.31 -19.85 10.98
CA PHE A 267 -2.53 -19.44 10.26
C PHE A 267 -3.13 -20.58 9.43
N VAL A 268 -2.30 -21.40 8.78
CA VAL A 268 -2.76 -22.58 8.00
C VAL A 268 -3.41 -23.65 8.88
N ARG A 269 -3.05 -23.72 10.17
CA ARG A 269 -3.69 -24.59 11.17
C ARG A 269 -4.97 -23.99 11.75
N SER A 270 -5.24 -22.71 11.52
CA SER A 270 -6.40 -22.02 12.06
C SER A 270 -7.66 -22.30 11.24
N PRO A 271 -8.83 -22.50 11.88
CA PRO A 271 -10.11 -22.54 11.16
C PRO A 271 -10.37 -21.29 10.30
N ASP A 272 -9.80 -20.15 10.69
CA ASP A 272 -9.96 -18.87 9.99
C ASP A 272 -9.32 -18.82 8.60
N LEU A 273 -8.40 -19.74 8.26
CA LEU A 273 -7.93 -19.93 6.89
C LEU A 273 -9.12 -20.16 5.93
N TYR A 274 -10.13 -20.91 6.36
CA TYR A 274 -11.27 -21.32 5.55
C TYR A 274 -12.46 -20.35 5.58
N THR A 275 -12.34 -19.23 6.31
CA THR A 275 -13.31 -18.13 6.28
C THR A 275 -13.35 -17.48 4.88
N ARG A 276 -14.57 -17.18 4.40
CA ARG A 276 -14.88 -16.68 3.05
C ARG A 276 -15.22 -15.20 3.05
N ASN A 277 -14.77 -14.48 2.03
CA ASN A 277 -14.83 -13.01 1.91
C ASN A 277 -14.13 -12.34 3.11
N LYS A 278 -12.94 -12.84 3.49
CA LYS A 278 -12.18 -12.35 4.65
C LYS A 278 -11.33 -11.12 4.33
N VAL A 279 -11.35 -10.14 5.23
CA VAL A 279 -10.53 -8.91 5.14
C VAL A 279 -9.32 -9.05 6.05
N ILE A 280 -8.15 -9.32 5.46
CA ILE A 280 -6.93 -9.61 6.21
C ILE A 280 -6.10 -8.34 6.37
N LEU A 281 -5.87 -7.90 7.61
CA LEU A 281 -4.87 -6.88 7.92
C LEU A 281 -3.57 -7.61 8.28
N LEU A 282 -2.62 -7.65 7.35
CA LEU A 282 -1.40 -8.46 7.43
C LEU A 282 -0.19 -7.59 7.78
N MET A 283 0.50 -7.87 8.90
CA MET A 283 1.81 -7.27 9.22
C MET A 283 2.80 -8.36 9.63
N ALA A 284 3.80 -8.63 8.80
CA ALA A 284 4.75 -9.72 9.02
C ALA A 284 6.18 -9.34 8.58
N GLY A 285 7.17 -10.00 9.16
CA GLY A 285 8.59 -9.83 8.82
C GLY A 285 9.37 -8.91 9.75
N THR A 286 8.77 -8.30 10.77
CA THR A 286 9.53 -7.49 11.75
C THR A 286 10.59 -8.34 12.44
N ILE A 287 10.25 -9.57 12.80
CA ILE A 287 11.12 -10.52 13.50
C ILE A 287 12.26 -10.98 12.58
N ASP A 288 11.95 -11.25 11.32
CA ASP A 288 12.92 -11.57 10.27
C ASP A 288 13.92 -10.41 10.06
N VAL A 289 13.43 -9.16 9.95
CA VAL A 289 14.25 -7.96 9.73
C VAL A 289 15.09 -7.55 10.95
N LEU A 290 14.54 -7.70 12.17
CA LEU A 290 15.26 -7.44 13.41
C LEU A 290 16.43 -8.42 13.58
N TYR A 291 16.20 -9.72 13.36
CA TYR A 291 17.16 -10.77 13.72
C TYR A 291 17.89 -11.43 12.53
N ASP A 292 17.78 -10.86 11.32
CA ASP A 292 18.40 -11.39 10.09
C ASP A 292 17.90 -12.81 9.72
N VAL A 293 16.65 -13.15 10.06
CA VAL A 293 16.10 -14.49 9.78
C VAL A 293 15.75 -14.59 8.31
N ASP A 294 16.64 -15.24 7.55
CA ASP A 294 16.45 -15.63 6.15
C ASP A 294 15.88 -14.50 5.26
N LEU A 295 16.57 -13.35 5.26
CA LEU A 295 16.19 -12.18 4.48
C LEU A 295 16.47 -12.30 2.97
N ASP A 296 17.01 -13.43 2.52
CA ASP A 296 17.13 -13.75 1.09
C ASP A 296 15.81 -14.35 0.57
N HIS A 297 15.35 -15.48 1.15
CA HIS A 297 14.16 -16.22 0.69
C HIS A 297 12.84 -15.75 1.33
N TRP A 298 12.83 -14.72 2.19
CA TRP A 298 11.58 -14.21 2.78
C TRP A 298 10.44 -13.93 1.77
N PRO A 299 10.67 -13.48 0.51
CA PRO A 299 9.58 -13.29 -0.44
C PRO A 299 8.87 -14.60 -0.77
N ASP A 300 9.59 -15.71 -0.90
CA ASP A 300 9.01 -17.02 -1.21
C ASP A 300 8.13 -17.50 -0.04
N ARG A 301 8.59 -17.24 1.19
CA ARG A 301 7.88 -17.53 2.45
C ARG A 301 6.61 -16.68 2.57
N TYR A 302 6.68 -15.38 2.24
CA TYR A 302 5.53 -14.47 2.23
C TYR A 302 4.53 -14.81 1.12
N THR A 303 5.01 -15.10 -0.09
CA THR A 303 4.20 -15.54 -1.24
C THR A 303 3.46 -16.83 -0.94
N SER A 304 4.08 -17.80 -0.26
CA SER A 304 3.43 -19.05 0.16
C SER A 304 2.22 -18.79 1.06
N LEU A 305 2.35 -17.86 2.02
CA LEU A 305 1.23 -17.41 2.86
C LEU A 305 0.11 -16.74 2.03
N ILE A 306 0.46 -15.88 1.06
CA ILE A 306 -0.54 -15.24 0.19
C ILE A 306 -1.25 -16.27 -0.72
N HIS A 307 -0.55 -17.26 -1.25
CA HIS A 307 -1.16 -18.35 -2.01
C HIS A 307 -2.15 -19.14 -1.17
N ASP A 308 -1.78 -19.62 0.03
CA ASP A 308 -2.73 -20.36 0.89
C ASP A 308 -3.97 -19.52 1.28
N ILE A 309 -3.81 -18.20 1.44
CA ILE A 309 -4.93 -17.27 1.66
C ILE A 309 -5.92 -17.28 0.48
N PHE A 310 -5.43 -17.14 -0.76
CA PHE A 310 -6.26 -17.01 -1.96
C PHE A 310 -6.70 -18.35 -2.56
N ASP A 311 -5.95 -19.44 -2.40
CA ASP A 311 -6.38 -20.78 -2.77
C ASP A 311 -7.50 -21.27 -1.83
N SER A 312 -7.40 -20.94 -0.54
CA SER A 312 -8.49 -21.15 0.41
C SER A 312 -9.67 -20.22 0.14
N ASP A 313 -9.43 -18.94 -0.18
CA ASP A 313 -10.47 -17.96 -0.50
C ASP A 313 -10.10 -16.98 -1.61
N PRO A 314 -10.45 -17.26 -2.88
CA PRO A 314 -10.17 -16.37 -4.01
C PRO A 314 -10.83 -14.99 -3.89
N ASP A 315 -11.83 -14.86 -3.00
CA ASP A 315 -12.55 -13.62 -2.73
C ASP A 315 -12.06 -12.85 -1.48
N ALA A 316 -10.90 -13.21 -0.90
CA ALA A 316 -10.28 -12.43 0.16
C ALA A 316 -9.90 -11.00 -0.31
N GLN A 317 -9.65 -10.11 0.66
CA GLN A 317 -8.96 -8.83 0.45
C GLN A 317 -7.81 -8.73 1.46
N VAL A 318 -6.59 -8.46 0.99
CA VAL A 318 -5.38 -8.47 1.82
C VAL A 318 -4.71 -7.10 1.83
N PHE A 319 -4.47 -6.58 3.02
CA PHE A 319 -3.80 -5.31 3.26
C PHE A 319 -2.45 -5.57 3.92
N ALA A 320 -1.38 -5.48 3.13
CA ALA A 320 -0.01 -5.79 3.53
C ALA A 320 0.67 -4.57 4.17
N GLY A 321 0.55 -4.43 5.49
CA GLY A 321 1.21 -3.37 6.25
C GLY A 321 2.72 -3.48 6.22
N HIS A 322 3.38 -2.37 5.89
CA HIS A 322 4.82 -2.19 6.07
C HIS A 322 5.24 -2.37 7.55
N ILE A 323 6.52 -2.67 7.76
CA ILE A 323 7.13 -2.58 9.09
C ILE A 323 7.33 -1.08 9.42
N PRO A 324 6.79 -0.55 10.54
CA PRO A 324 7.07 0.81 10.98
C PRO A 324 8.56 1.01 11.25
N MET A 325 9.06 2.23 11.06
CA MET A 325 10.47 2.55 11.33
C MET A 325 10.75 2.50 12.85
N ILE A 326 11.20 1.35 13.33
CA ILE A 326 11.51 1.08 14.74
C ILE A 326 13.02 1.19 15.03
N GLY A 327 13.36 1.48 16.28
CA GLY A 327 14.73 1.58 16.80
C GLY A 327 15.30 3.01 16.90
N TYR A 328 14.61 4.05 16.41
CA TYR A 328 15.19 5.39 16.31
C TYR A 328 15.57 6.03 17.66
N ASN A 329 16.84 5.93 18.05
CA ASN A 329 17.43 6.69 19.15
C ASN A 329 18.29 7.86 18.62
N SER A 330 17.82 9.09 18.82
CA SER A 330 18.55 10.31 18.44
C SER A 330 19.90 10.51 19.14
N GLN A 331 20.22 9.74 20.19
CA GLN A 331 21.51 9.77 20.88
C GLN A 331 22.57 8.87 20.22
N ASP A 332 22.15 7.89 19.40
CA ASP A 332 23.01 7.00 18.63
C ASP A 332 22.31 6.63 17.31
N PRO A 333 22.29 7.56 16.34
CA PRO A 333 21.62 7.34 15.06
C PRO A 333 22.35 6.32 14.17
N PHE A 334 23.64 6.06 14.41
CA PHE A 334 24.46 5.16 13.60
C PHE A 334 24.12 3.69 13.85
N LYS A 335 24.04 3.27 15.12
CA LYS A 335 23.65 1.91 15.52
C LYS A 335 22.35 1.43 14.88
N TRP A 336 21.36 2.32 14.75
CA TRP A 336 20.05 1.97 14.21
C TRP A 336 19.91 2.24 12.71
N PHE A 337 20.86 2.94 12.08
CA PHE A 337 20.89 3.10 10.61
C PHE A 337 20.88 1.76 9.89
N GLY A 338 21.56 0.74 10.43
CA GLY A 338 21.52 -0.63 9.90
C GLY A 338 20.11 -1.22 9.87
N LEU A 339 19.33 -1.03 10.93
CA LEU A 339 17.94 -1.47 11.01
C LEU A 339 17.04 -0.69 10.07
N HIS A 340 17.10 0.64 10.11
CA HIS A 340 16.26 1.50 9.27
C HIS A 340 16.48 1.22 7.77
N LYS A 341 17.73 0.94 7.38
CA LYS A 341 18.02 0.48 6.02
C LYS A 341 17.38 -0.89 5.72
N ARG A 342 17.48 -1.89 6.61
CA ARG A 342 16.83 -3.20 6.38
C ARG A 342 15.30 -3.08 6.34
N ILE A 343 14.69 -2.27 7.20
CA ILE A 343 13.25 -1.96 7.18
C ILE A 343 12.85 -1.34 5.84
N ALA A 344 13.53 -0.28 5.39
CA ALA A 344 13.25 0.36 4.10
C ALA A 344 13.40 -0.61 2.91
N GLN A 345 14.45 -1.42 2.90
CA GLN A 345 14.69 -2.40 1.83
C GLN A 345 13.74 -3.60 1.88
N PHE A 346 13.23 -3.97 3.06
CA PHE A 346 12.16 -4.95 3.21
C PHE A 346 10.83 -4.39 2.71
N ASN A 347 10.41 -3.22 3.19
CA ASN A 347 9.14 -2.59 2.81
C ASN A 347 9.07 -2.29 1.31
N ALA A 348 10.17 -1.85 0.68
CA ALA A 348 10.24 -1.65 -0.76
C ALA A 348 10.18 -2.96 -1.56
N ARG A 349 10.81 -4.05 -1.06
CA ARG A 349 10.65 -5.40 -1.64
C ARG A 349 9.22 -5.93 -1.43
N LEU A 350 8.56 -5.57 -0.32
CA LEU A 350 7.18 -5.96 -0.02
C LEU A 350 6.18 -5.28 -0.96
N SER A 351 6.32 -3.98 -1.24
CA SER A 351 5.52 -3.33 -2.29
C SER A 351 5.77 -3.95 -3.66
N ALA A 352 7.03 -4.28 -4.01
CA ALA A 352 7.33 -4.92 -5.30
C ALA A 352 6.69 -6.31 -5.44
N LEU A 353 6.67 -7.08 -4.35
CA LEU A 353 6.06 -8.41 -4.27
C LEU A 353 4.53 -8.34 -4.29
N VAL A 354 3.94 -7.36 -3.62
CA VAL A 354 2.49 -7.17 -3.60
C VAL A 354 1.96 -6.71 -4.96
N ASP A 355 2.65 -5.78 -5.63
CA ASP A 355 2.34 -5.40 -7.01
C ASP A 355 2.50 -6.59 -7.98
N GLN A 356 3.52 -7.43 -7.78
CA GLN A 356 3.69 -8.67 -8.54
C GLN A 356 2.48 -9.60 -8.34
N LEU A 357 2.13 -9.92 -7.09
CA LEU A 357 1.05 -10.85 -6.77
C LEU A 357 -0.33 -10.33 -7.24
N ALA A 358 -0.56 -9.02 -7.16
CA ALA A 358 -1.75 -8.38 -7.72
C ALA A 358 -1.79 -8.47 -9.26
N THR A 359 -0.64 -8.30 -9.93
CA THR A 359 -0.56 -8.26 -11.41
C THR A 359 -0.56 -9.66 -12.04
N GLU A 360 0.23 -10.60 -11.52
CA GLU A 360 0.39 -11.95 -12.10
C GLU A 360 -0.79 -12.88 -11.78
N HIS A 361 -1.39 -12.75 -10.59
CA HIS A 361 -2.47 -13.64 -10.13
C HIS A 361 -3.85 -12.97 -10.05
N GLY A 362 -3.94 -11.65 -10.28
CA GLY A 362 -5.19 -10.90 -10.11
C GLY A 362 -5.66 -10.81 -8.65
N TYR A 363 -4.76 -11.05 -7.69
CA TYR A 363 -5.09 -11.06 -6.27
C TYR A 363 -5.49 -9.67 -5.76
N ARG A 364 -6.50 -9.62 -4.88
CA ARG A 364 -6.96 -8.38 -4.23
C ARG A 364 -6.07 -8.05 -3.03
N ILE A 365 -4.82 -7.70 -3.32
CA ILE A 365 -3.76 -7.39 -2.35
C ILE A 365 -3.12 -6.02 -2.63
N MET A 366 -2.91 -5.22 -1.58
CA MET A 366 -2.23 -3.92 -1.66
C MET A 366 -1.39 -3.64 -0.41
N THR A 367 -0.29 -2.89 -0.55
CA THR A 367 0.49 -2.47 0.63
C THR A 367 -0.16 -1.31 1.38
N VAL A 368 0.12 -1.23 2.68
CA VAL A 368 -0.30 -0.13 3.56
C VAL A 368 0.94 0.48 4.20
N HIS A 369 1.24 1.75 3.88
CA HIS A 369 2.29 2.50 4.57
C HIS A 369 1.88 2.77 6.02
N THR A 370 2.72 2.38 6.97
CA THR A 370 2.41 2.42 8.40
C THR A 370 3.07 3.62 9.08
N SER A 371 2.36 4.75 9.17
CA SER A 371 2.87 6.07 9.63
C SER A 371 3.26 6.18 11.12
N ALA A 372 3.41 5.06 11.84
CA ALA A 372 3.90 5.02 13.23
C ALA A 372 5.45 5.04 13.30
N THR A 373 6.09 5.79 12.41
CA THR A 373 7.52 5.77 12.12
C THR A 373 8.35 6.75 12.96
N THR A 374 7.70 7.63 13.74
CA THR A 374 8.36 8.68 14.52
C THR A 374 8.44 8.32 16.01
N ARG A 375 9.38 8.92 16.73
CA ARG A 375 9.64 8.64 18.15
C ARG A 375 8.42 8.83 19.06
N GLU A 376 7.55 9.77 18.71
CA GLU A 376 6.33 10.18 19.41
C GLU A 376 5.19 9.15 19.22
N HIS A 377 5.34 8.27 18.23
CA HIS A 377 4.46 7.16 17.92
C HIS A 377 5.01 5.81 18.43
N LEU A 378 6.23 5.76 18.96
CA LEU A 378 6.89 4.56 19.50
C LEU A 378 6.90 4.52 21.04
N ASP A 379 7.15 3.33 21.59
CA ASP A 379 7.24 3.07 23.03
C ASP A 379 8.58 3.54 23.65
N GLY A 380 8.74 3.36 24.96
CA GLY A 380 9.97 3.76 25.68
C GLY A 380 11.23 3.02 25.23
N TYR A 381 11.10 1.81 24.69
CA TYR A 381 12.19 1.03 24.09
C TYR A 381 12.39 1.29 22.60
N LEU A 382 11.49 2.05 21.96
CA LEU A 382 11.49 2.40 20.54
C LEU A 382 11.31 1.18 19.62
N LEU A 383 10.81 0.05 20.14
CA LEU A 383 10.66 -1.23 19.41
C LEU A 383 9.21 -1.56 19.05
N LEU A 384 8.25 -0.96 19.75
CA LEU A 384 6.83 -1.10 19.46
C LEU A 384 6.19 0.28 19.22
N PRO A 385 5.12 0.37 18.42
CA PRO A 385 4.23 1.52 18.47
C PRO A 385 3.66 1.73 19.89
N ASN A 386 3.45 2.98 20.28
CA ASN A 386 2.65 3.36 21.45
C ASN A 386 1.16 3.53 21.04
N THR A 387 0.30 3.93 21.98
CA THR A 387 -1.16 4.13 21.72
C THR A 387 -1.46 5.09 20.57
N ARG A 388 -0.61 6.10 20.31
CA ARG A 388 -0.73 7.00 19.15
C ARG A 388 -0.25 6.32 17.86
N GLY A 389 0.83 5.54 17.93
CA GLY A 389 1.31 4.75 16.80
C GLY A 389 0.31 3.68 16.36
N TYR A 390 -0.29 2.94 17.29
CA TYR A 390 -1.36 1.99 16.97
C TYR A 390 -2.60 2.66 16.37
N LEU A 391 -2.95 3.87 16.82
CA LEU A 391 -4.00 4.67 16.19
C LEU A 391 -3.62 5.13 14.77
N ARG A 392 -2.35 5.46 14.51
CA ARG A 392 -1.84 5.79 13.17
C ARG A 392 -1.94 4.60 12.21
N ILE A 393 -1.43 3.43 12.61
CA ILE A 393 -1.47 2.21 11.78
C ILE A 393 -2.94 1.83 11.49
N ALA A 394 -3.82 1.90 12.49
CA ALA A 394 -5.26 1.65 12.32
C ALA A 394 -5.93 2.64 11.35
N LEU A 395 -5.56 3.92 11.37
CA LEU A 395 -6.03 4.90 10.38
C LEU A 395 -5.56 4.53 8.98
N ASN A 396 -4.28 4.20 8.79
CA ASN A 396 -3.76 3.85 7.47
C ASN A 396 -4.43 2.59 6.89
N PHE A 397 -4.70 1.56 7.70
CA PHE A 397 -5.51 0.41 7.25
C PHE A 397 -6.92 0.81 6.82
N VAL A 398 -7.63 1.63 7.61
CA VAL A 398 -8.99 2.10 7.24
C VAL A 398 -8.98 2.95 5.97
N GLU A 399 -7.95 3.78 5.76
CA GLU A 399 -7.78 4.58 4.55
C GLU A 399 -7.60 3.69 3.30
N HIS A 400 -6.81 2.61 3.40
CA HIS A 400 -6.63 1.66 2.30
C HIS A 400 -7.85 0.75 2.08
N ILE A 401 -8.57 0.35 3.14
CA ILE A 401 -9.87 -0.35 3.01
C ILE A 401 -10.90 0.55 2.30
N THR A 402 -10.89 1.85 2.59
CA THR A 402 -11.74 2.83 1.89
C THR A 402 -11.35 2.94 0.42
N MET A 403 -10.04 2.97 0.10
CA MET A 403 -9.54 2.95 -1.27
C MET A 403 -9.96 1.66 -2.02
N ALA A 404 -9.83 0.49 -1.39
CA ALA A 404 -10.29 -0.79 -1.93
C ALA A 404 -11.80 -0.81 -2.25
N ALA A 405 -12.63 -0.13 -1.45
CA ALA A 405 -14.06 0.03 -1.72
C ALA A 405 -14.34 0.92 -2.94
N LEU A 406 -13.57 2.01 -3.13
CA LEU A 406 -13.70 2.90 -4.30
C LEU A 406 -13.29 2.20 -5.60
N ILE A 407 -12.28 1.32 -5.56
CA ILE A 407 -11.87 0.48 -6.71
C ILE A 407 -12.64 -0.84 -6.81
N GLY A 408 -13.74 -1.00 -6.05
CA GLY A 408 -14.72 -2.08 -6.25
C GLY A 408 -14.34 -3.47 -5.70
N TRP A 409 -13.34 -3.60 -4.82
CA TRP A 409 -12.94 -4.91 -4.28
C TRP A 409 -13.99 -5.59 -3.39
N PHE A 410 -14.92 -4.81 -2.82
CA PHE A 410 -15.99 -5.32 -1.98
C PHE A 410 -17.26 -5.50 -2.81
N ASN A 411 -17.44 -6.72 -3.34
CA ASN A 411 -18.65 -7.11 -4.05
C ASN A 411 -19.88 -6.94 -3.14
N PRO A 412 -20.88 -6.10 -3.51
CA PRO A 412 -22.17 -6.14 -2.87
C PRO A 412 -22.87 -7.43 -3.32
N GLY A 413 -22.73 -8.49 -2.51
CA GLY A 413 -23.40 -9.78 -2.75
C GLY A 413 -24.90 -9.60 -3.02
N PRO A 414 -25.53 -10.46 -3.82
CA PRO A 414 -26.80 -10.18 -4.49
C PRO A 414 -27.99 -10.05 -3.53
N ARG A 415 -28.12 -8.89 -2.88
CA ARG A 415 -29.38 -8.41 -2.29
C ARG A 415 -30.37 -8.24 -3.44
N GLY A 416 -31.46 -9.00 -3.39
CA GLY A 416 -32.37 -9.14 -4.53
C GLY A 416 -32.92 -7.80 -5.00
N VAL A 417 -32.84 -7.55 -6.31
CA VAL A 417 -33.50 -6.42 -6.95
C VAL A 417 -35.00 -6.47 -6.60
N PRO A 418 -35.60 -5.37 -6.11
CA PRO A 418 -37.04 -5.29 -5.90
C PRO A 418 -37.77 -5.34 -7.25
N ASN A 419 -38.06 -6.56 -7.72
CA ASN A 419 -38.81 -6.76 -8.96
C ASN A 419 -40.17 -6.07 -8.85
N GLY A 420 -40.50 -5.27 -9.87
CA GLY A 420 -41.75 -4.54 -9.93
C GLY A 420 -42.96 -5.47 -9.99
N VAL A 421 -43.99 -5.09 -9.23
CA VAL A 421 -45.41 -5.45 -9.34
C VAL A 421 -45.75 -6.60 -10.30
N ASP A 422 -45.96 -7.79 -9.75
CA ASP A 422 -47.16 -8.55 -10.08
C ASP A 422 -47.61 -9.43 -8.90
N SER A 423 -48.77 -10.08 -9.01
CA SER A 423 -49.65 -10.34 -7.85
C SER A 423 -49.81 -11.80 -7.36
N ILE A 424 -50.34 -11.92 -6.13
CA ILE A 424 -50.87 -13.12 -5.42
C ILE A 424 -49.89 -13.88 -4.49
N SER A 425 -50.46 -14.46 -3.42
CA SER A 425 -49.87 -15.02 -2.19
C SER A 425 -49.55 -16.54 -2.30
N ILE A 426 -48.96 -17.29 -1.34
CA ILE A 426 -49.11 -17.32 0.13
C ILE A 426 -47.83 -17.81 0.86
N GLY A 427 -47.40 -17.05 1.89
CA GLY A 427 -47.09 -17.55 3.24
C GLY A 427 -45.83 -18.38 3.54
N SER A 428 -44.80 -17.71 4.09
CA SER A 428 -44.06 -18.18 5.27
C SER A 428 -43.43 -16.97 5.99
N GLN A 429 -43.24 -17.02 7.32
CA GLN A 429 -42.76 -15.90 8.12
C GLN A 429 -41.29 -16.06 8.55
N ILE A 430 -40.43 -15.13 8.13
CA ILE A 430 -39.15 -14.82 8.76
C ILE A 430 -39.07 -13.29 8.90
N PRO A 431 -38.65 -12.71 10.05
CA PRO A 431 -38.68 -11.26 10.24
C PRO A 431 -37.59 -10.54 9.43
N ALA A 432 -37.97 -9.71 8.47
CA ALA A 432 -37.05 -8.79 7.80
C ALA A 432 -36.60 -7.67 8.75
N ARG A 433 -35.31 -7.28 8.69
CA ARG A 433 -34.83 -6.03 9.30
C ARG A 433 -35.00 -4.88 8.30
N PRO A 434 -35.43 -3.68 8.74
CA PRO A 434 -35.55 -2.51 7.87
C PRO A 434 -34.21 -1.77 7.72
N GLY A 435 -33.99 -1.14 6.55
CA GLY A 435 -32.90 -0.18 6.34
C GLY A 435 -31.89 -0.52 5.24
N ASP A 436 -32.36 -0.75 4.01
CA ASP A 436 -31.53 -0.58 2.80
C ASP A 436 -31.82 0.79 2.15
N ASN A 437 -30.83 1.30 1.39
CA ASN A 437 -30.74 2.59 0.67
C ASN A 437 -29.98 3.72 1.41
N ASP A 438 -28.71 3.94 1.04
CA ASP A 438 -28.32 4.95 0.03
C ASP A 438 -26.83 4.79 -0.34
N THR A 439 -26.34 5.46 -1.40
CA THR A 439 -24.97 5.33 -1.95
C THR A 439 -24.39 6.71 -2.26
N LEU A 440 -23.13 6.99 -1.89
CA LEU A 440 -22.46 8.29 -2.14
C LEU A 440 -20.95 8.13 -2.43
N ILE A 441 -20.33 9.19 -2.96
CA ILE A 441 -19.15 9.20 -3.86
C ILE A 441 -18.25 10.44 -3.58
N VAL A 442 -16.91 10.31 -3.50
CA VAL A 442 -15.91 11.41 -3.29
C VAL A 442 -14.54 11.09 -3.97
N ASP A 443 -13.65 12.09 -4.17
CA ASP A 443 -12.53 12.15 -5.17
C ASP A 443 -11.09 12.49 -4.62
N LYS A 444 -10.10 12.83 -5.49
CA LYS A 444 -8.59 12.70 -5.39
C LYS A 444 -7.63 13.91 -5.02
N VAL A 445 -6.29 13.62 -4.89
CA VAL A 445 -5.03 14.34 -5.39
C VAL A 445 -4.29 15.45 -4.56
N THR A 446 -2.95 15.79 -4.64
CA THR A 446 -1.60 15.11 -4.84
C THR A 446 -0.36 16.11 -4.83
N CYS A 447 0.93 15.64 -4.65
CA CYS A 447 2.29 16.31 -4.82
C CYS A 447 2.84 17.38 -3.78
N ASN A 448 4.14 17.65 -3.46
CA ASN A 448 5.54 17.04 -3.47
C ASN A 448 6.55 17.94 -2.61
N GLN A 449 7.86 17.75 -2.24
CA GLN A 449 8.97 16.73 -2.04
C GLN A 449 10.17 17.48 -1.29
N GLU A 450 11.41 17.13 -0.85
CA GLU A 450 12.59 16.16 -0.90
C GLU A 450 13.44 16.32 0.45
N PHE A 451 14.65 15.81 0.87
CA PHE A 451 15.75 14.80 0.64
C PHE A 451 16.61 14.76 1.98
N GLU A 452 17.82 14.20 2.33
CA GLU A 452 19.00 13.34 1.93
C GLU A 452 19.81 13.04 3.28
N PHE A 453 20.92 12.29 3.50
CA PHE A 453 21.60 11.05 3.01
C PHE A 453 22.80 10.60 3.96
N PHE A 454 23.61 9.58 3.58
CA PHE A 454 24.84 8.97 4.21
C PHE A 454 24.70 8.12 5.52
N ALA A 455 25.71 7.28 5.87
CA ALA A 455 25.51 5.92 6.46
C ALA A 455 26.58 5.33 7.43
N GLY A 456 26.20 4.35 8.32
CA GLY A 456 27.13 3.32 8.87
C GLY A 456 26.79 2.52 10.16
N GLN A 457 26.70 1.17 10.03
CA GLN A 457 26.92 0.04 11.01
C GLN A 457 26.03 -0.27 12.26
N GLY A 458 25.63 -1.56 12.39
CA GLY A 458 25.77 -2.40 13.62
C GLY A 458 24.57 -2.62 14.58
N MET A 459 24.06 -3.86 14.72
CA MET A 459 22.84 -4.20 15.52
C MET A 459 22.97 -5.41 16.49
N PRO A 460 22.07 -5.57 17.51
CA PRO A 460 22.06 -6.65 18.53
C PRO A 460 21.25 -7.92 18.13
N THR A 461 21.16 -8.92 19.04
CA THR A 461 20.69 -10.30 18.73
C THR A 461 19.28 -10.68 19.25
N LYS A 462 18.74 -11.83 18.81
CA LYS A 462 17.39 -12.34 19.18
C LYS A 462 17.27 -12.67 20.67
N GLU A 463 18.31 -13.25 21.24
CA GLU A 463 18.41 -13.64 22.64
C GLU A 463 18.47 -12.44 23.59
N ASP A 464 18.93 -11.28 23.13
CA ASP A 464 18.99 -10.06 23.94
C ASP A 464 17.60 -9.43 24.10
N THR A 465 16.86 -9.31 22.99
CA THR A 465 15.50 -8.76 23.00
C THR A 465 14.48 -9.69 23.66
N LEU A 466 14.67 -11.02 23.57
CA LEU A 466 13.83 -11.97 24.30
C LEU A 466 13.94 -11.80 25.83
N LYS A 467 15.13 -11.47 26.35
CA LYS A 467 15.34 -11.22 27.78
C LYS A 467 14.64 -9.92 28.23
N SER A 468 14.81 -8.82 27.49
CA SER A 468 14.15 -7.56 27.84
C SER A 468 12.61 -7.65 27.73
N ALA A 469 12.09 -8.32 26.70
CA ALA A 469 10.65 -8.53 26.48
C ALA A 469 10.00 -9.61 27.38
N SER A 470 10.72 -10.10 28.40
CA SER A 470 10.23 -11.06 29.40
C SER A 470 10.02 -10.46 30.80
N GLY A 471 10.56 -9.27 31.07
CA GLY A 471 10.48 -8.62 32.39
C GLY A 471 11.28 -9.31 33.51
N LEU A 472 12.04 -10.37 33.20
CA LEU A 472 12.85 -11.11 34.17
C LEU A 472 14.20 -10.44 34.41
N SER A 473 14.23 -9.41 35.25
CA SER A 473 15.46 -8.96 35.91
C SER A 473 15.94 -10.04 36.89
N MET A 474 17.15 -10.56 36.70
CA MET A 474 17.85 -11.32 37.74
C MET A 474 18.60 -10.34 38.66
N GLU A 475 17.93 -9.91 39.73
CA GLU A 475 18.51 -9.59 41.04
C GLU A 475 17.62 -10.20 42.14
#